data_AF-A0ABC8LZC7-F1
#
_entry.id   AF-A0ABC8LZC7-F1
#
_cell.length_a   1.000
_cell.length_b   1.000
_cell.length_c   1.000
_cell.angle_alpha   90.00
_cell.angle_beta   90.00
_cell.angle_gamma   90.00
#
_symmetry.space_group_name_H-M   'P 1'
#
loop_
_entity.id
_entity.type
_entity.pdbx_description
1 polymer ?
#
loop_
_entity_poly.entity_id
_entity_poly.type
_entity_poly.pdbx_seq_one_letter_code
_entity_poly.pdbx_strand_id
1 'polypeptide(L)'
;MLRVFNDTARYVDQGGGKRKGAFAVYLEPWHADIFDFLELRKNHGKEEHRARDLFYGLWIPDIFMERVQSDGQWSLFCPNEAPGLADCWGADFERLYSQYENQGKAKKVVQAQQLWYEILTSQVETWTPYMLFKDSCNRKSNQQNLGTIKSSNLCTEIIEYTSPTETAVCNLASIALPRFVREKDVPLDSHPSKIVGSLGSKNRYFDFDKLAEVTTTVTVNLNKIIDVNHYPVETAKTSNMRPRPIGIGVQGLADAFILLGMPFDSPEAQQLNKDIFETIYYHALKSSSEIATKEGTYETYQGSPVSKGILQPDMWNVIPSDRWDWGALRDVISKNGIRNSLLVAPMPTASTSQILGNNECFEPGESVVVNKHLLHDLTDMGLWSPTLKNKIIYENGSVVNVPEIPDDLKAIYRTVWEIKQRTVVDMAVDRGCFIDQSQSLNIHMDKPNFAKLTSLHFHTWKKGLKTGMYYLRSRAAADAIKFTVDTAMLKEKPDVTEGSKEEDDETKMAQMVCSLTNREDCLSCGS
;
A
#
# COMPACT_ATOMS: atom_id res chain seq x y z
N MET A 1 28.64 7.44 5.32
CA MET A 1 27.64 8.22 4.57
C MET A 1 26.27 8.21 5.26
N LEU A 2 25.58 7.07 5.37
CA LEU A 2 24.18 7.02 5.83
C LEU A 2 23.95 7.55 7.25
N ARG A 3 24.92 7.47 8.16
CA ARG A 3 24.83 8.12 9.48
C ARG A 3 24.65 9.64 9.40
N VAL A 4 25.29 10.29 8.45
CA VAL A 4 25.12 11.75 8.24
C VAL A 4 23.68 12.06 7.82
N PHE A 5 23.10 11.23 6.94
CA PHE A 5 21.68 11.35 6.57
C PHE A 5 20.75 11.04 7.75
N ASN A 6 21.08 10.05 8.58
CA ASN A 6 20.33 9.75 9.80
C ASN A 6 20.30 10.96 10.74
N ASP A 7 21.46 11.54 11.01
CA ASP A 7 21.57 12.70 11.91
C ASP A 7 20.87 13.94 11.33
N THR A 8 20.91 14.11 10.00
CA THR A 8 20.16 15.15 9.29
C THR A 8 18.64 14.95 9.42
N ALA A 9 18.15 13.72 9.26
CA ALA A 9 16.73 13.39 9.41
C ALA A 9 16.22 13.67 10.83
N ARG A 10 17.07 13.44 11.84
CA ARG A 10 16.79 13.78 13.24
C ARG A 10 16.81 15.29 13.49
N TYR A 11 17.75 16.00 12.88
CA TYR A 11 17.92 17.44 13.08
C TYR A 11 16.79 18.25 12.44
N VAL A 12 16.33 17.87 11.25
CA VAL A 12 15.28 18.58 10.51
C VAL A 12 13.92 17.96 10.80
N ASP A 13 13.22 18.49 11.82
CA ASP A 13 11.99 17.93 12.39
C ASP A 13 10.69 18.66 11.99
N GLN A 14 10.66 19.20 10.77
CA GLN A 14 9.54 19.98 10.21
C GLN A 14 9.18 21.25 11.01
N GLY A 15 10.17 21.87 11.66
CA GLY A 15 10.04 23.20 12.24
C GLY A 15 9.53 23.22 13.67
N GLY A 16 10.22 22.52 14.59
CA GLY A 16 9.99 22.60 16.03
C GLY A 16 9.37 21.34 16.64
N GLY A 17 9.82 20.16 16.23
CA GLY A 17 9.48 18.87 16.84
C GLY A 17 8.17 18.24 16.37
N LYS A 18 7.47 18.82 15.39
CA LYS A 18 6.14 18.33 14.98
C LYS A 18 6.18 16.95 14.31
N ARG A 19 7.22 16.66 13.52
CA ARG A 19 7.44 15.33 12.91
C ARG A 19 8.90 15.19 12.47
N LYS A 20 9.55 14.11 12.89
CA LYS A 20 10.92 13.79 12.46
C LYS A 20 10.98 13.64 10.93
N GLY A 21 12.10 14.04 10.33
CA GLY A 21 12.39 13.74 8.93
C GLY A 21 12.42 12.23 8.70
N ALA A 22 11.92 11.77 7.56
CA ALA A 22 11.84 10.36 7.20
C ALA A 22 12.38 10.16 5.79
N PHE A 23 13.47 9.40 5.66
CA PHE A 23 14.07 9.06 4.36
C PHE A 23 14.07 7.54 4.19
N ALA A 24 13.60 7.06 3.03
CA ALA A 24 13.85 5.70 2.59
C ALA A 24 15.07 5.68 1.68
N VAL A 25 16.05 4.84 2.02
CA VAL A 25 17.25 4.60 1.23
C VAL A 25 17.04 3.34 0.41
N TYR A 26 17.26 3.43 -0.89
CA TYR A 26 17.14 2.30 -1.82
C TYR A 26 18.52 1.80 -2.23
N LEU A 27 18.71 0.48 -2.19
CA LEU A 27 19.95 -0.17 -2.59
C LEU A 27 19.67 -1.41 -3.44
N GLU A 28 20.43 -1.60 -4.52
CA GLU A 28 20.39 -2.84 -5.29
C GLU A 28 21.24 -3.93 -4.62
N PRO A 29 20.78 -5.21 -4.61
CA PRO A 29 21.40 -6.27 -3.81
C PRO A 29 22.80 -6.72 -4.30
N TRP A 30 23.28 -6.21 -5.43
CA TRP A 30 24.65 -6.44 -5.91
C TRP A 30 25.68 -5.51 -5.28
N HIS A 31 25.27 -4.48 -4.53
CA HIS A 31 26.22 -3.54 -3.95
C HIS A 31 27.10 -4.22 -2.89
N ALA A 32 28.41 -3.91 -2.88
CA ALA A 32 29.38 -4.51 -1.95
C ALA A 32 29.00 -4.40 -0.47
N ASP A 33 28.38 -3.27 -0.08
CA ASP A 33 27.97 -2.98 1.30
C ASP A 33 26.57 -3.53 1.66
N ILE A 34 25.97 -4.41 0.85
CA ILE A 34 24.58 -4.87 1.04
C ILE A 34 24.36 -5.56 2.40
N PHE A 35 25.33 -6.32 2.89
CA PHE A 35 25.21 -6.99 4.18
C PHE A 35 25.17 -5.98 5.34
N ASP A 36 26.04 -4.97 5.32
CA ASP A 36 26.03 -3.90 6.33
C ASP A 36 24.77 -3.04 6.23
N PHE A 37 24.25 -2.83 5.02
CA PHE A 37 22.99 -2.12 4.81
C PHE A 37 21.81 -2.80 5.51
N LEU A 38 21.74 -4.14 5.50
CA LEU A 38 20.69 -4.93 6.16
C LEU A 38 20.77 -4.90 7.70
N GLU A 39 21.92 -4.47 8.25
CA GLU A 39 22.16 -4.36 9.69
C GLU A 39 21.75 -3.01 10.27
N LEU A 40 21.60 -1.97 9.45
CA LEU A 40 21.55 -0.57 9.93
C LEU A 40 20.35 -0.25 10.83
N ARG A 41 19.24 -0.96 10.67
CA ARG A 41 18.02 -0.77 11.48
C ARG A 41 17.92 -1.72 12.67
N LYS A 42 18.81 -2.72 12.78
CA LYS A 42 18.73 -3.71 13.86
C LYS A 42 18.95 -3.05 15.22
N ASN A 43 18.21 -3.52 16.23
CA ASN A 43 18.27 -2.94 17.58
C ASN A 43 19.58 -3.30 18.30
N HIS A 44 20.08 -4.52 18.11
CA HIS A 44 21.35 -4.98 18.66
C HIS A 44 22.55 -4.60 17.78
N GLY A 45 23.76 -4.73 18.32
CA GLY A 45 25.02 -4.39 17.66
C GLY A 45 25.59 -3.02 18.05
N LYS A 46 26.69 -2.63 17.40
CA LYS A 46 27.43 -1.39 17.68
C LYS A 46 26.69 -0.16 17.15
N GLU A 47 26.49 0.85 17.98
CA GLU A 47 25.73 2.06 17.63
C GLU A 47 26.36 2.82 16.46
N GLU A 48 27.69 2.84 16.38
CA GLU A 48 28.42 3.48 15.28
C GLU A 48 28.15 2.85 13.90
N HIS A 49 27.54 1.66 13.85
CA HIS A 49 27.15 0.92 12.66
C HIS A 49 25.63 0.88 12.46
N ARG A 50 24.89 1.86 13.02
CA ARG A 50 23.43 1.94 12.95
C ARG A 50 22.96 3.29 12.44
N ALA A 51 21.77 3.29 11.84
CA ALA A 51 21.08 4.46 11.32
C ALA A 51 19.55 4.25 11.37
N ARG A 52 19.02 4.07 12.58
CA ARG A 52 17.65 3.58 12.81
C ARG A 52 16.54 4.57 12.48
N ASP A 53 16.85 5.86 12.33
CA ASP A 53 15.87 6.88 11.94
C ASP A 53 15.64 6.89 10.41
N LEU A 54 16.43 6.12 9.65
CA LEU A 54 16.22 5.89 8.23
C LEU A 54 15.38 4.63 7.98
N PHE A 55 14.73 4.61 6.83
CA PHE A 55 14.04 3.45 6.28
C PHE A 55 14.84 2.86 5.13
N TYR A 56 14.65 1.57 4.86
CA TYR A 56 15.48 0.82 3.92
C TYR A 56 14.60 0.05 2.95
N GLY A 57 14.92 0.15 1.67
CA GLY A 57 14.27 -0.60 0.59
C GLY A 57 15.31 -1.26 -0.31
N LEU A 58 14.98 -2.46 -0.79
CA LEU A 58 15.76 -3.14 -1.83
C LEU A 58 15.15 -2.85 -3.19
N TRP A 59 16.02 -2.53 -4.15
CA TRP A 59 15.69 -2.36 -5.56
C TRP A 59 16.23 -3.57 -6.33
N ILE A 60 15.39 -4.59 -6.48
CA ILE A 60 15.81 -5.97 -6.77
C ILE A 60 15.70 -6.26 -8.27
N PRO A 61 16.80 -6.61 -8.96
CA PRO A 61 16.73 -7.10 -10.33
C PRO A 61 16.26 -8.57 -10.37
N ASP A 62 15.59 -8.96 -11.46
CA ASP A 62 15.01 -10.29 -11.68
C ASP A 62 16.09 -11.39 -11.54
N ILE A 63 17.29 -11.17 -12.07
CA ILE A 63 18.42 -12.12 -11.97
C ILE A 63 18.81 -12.46 -10.52
N PHE A 64 18.65 -11.55 -9.56
CA PHE A 64 18.91 -11.89 -8.15
C PHE A 64 17.91 -12.96 -7.68
N MET A 65 16.62 -12.76 -7.97
CA MET A 65 15.57 -13.71 -7.60
C MET A 65 15.78 -15.07 -8.29
N GLU A 66 16.18 -15.06 -9.56
CA GLU A 66 16.52 -16.28 -10.32
C GLU A 66 17.72 -17.03 -9.71
N ARG A 67 18.78 -16.31 -9.32
CA ARG A 67 19.96 -16.90 -8.66
C ARG A 67 19.61 -17.46 -7.28
N VAL A 68 18.73 -16.81 -6.51
CA VAL A 68 18.22 -17.37 -5.25
C VAL A 68 17.45 -18.67 -5.50
N GLN A 69 16.54 -18.67 -6.50
CA GLN A 69 15.71 -19.83 -6.83
C GLN A 69 16.54 -21.03 -7.33
N SER A 70 17.59 -20.77 -8.09
CA SER A 70 18.46 -21.78 -8.69
C SER A 70 19.65 -22.21 -7.80
N ASP A 71 19.74 -21.66 -6.58
CA ASP A 71 20.91 -21.84 -5.69
C ASP A 71 22.25 -21.45 -6.35
N GLY A 72 22.20 -20.38 -7.15
CA GLY A 72 23.34 -19.82 -7.85
C GLY A 72 24.21 -18.90 -6.99
N GLN A 73 25.39 -18.59 -7.52
CA GLN A 73 26.28 -17.58 -6.95
C GLN A 73 25.77 -16.17 -7.23
N TRP A 74 26.13 -15.24 -6.36
CA TRP A 74 25.84 -13.81 -6.45
C TRP A 74 27.11 -12.99 -6.23
N SER A 75 27.45 -12.18 -7.21
CA SER A 75 28.61 -11.29 -7.20
C SER A 75 28.26 -9.91 -6.66
N LEU A 76 29.08 -9.43 -5.73
CA LEU A 76 28.97 -8.09 -5.15
C LEU A 76 30.03 -7.16 -5.75
N PHE A 77 29.60 -5.95 -6.12
CA PHE A 77 30.42 -4.99 -6.84
C PHE A 77 30.50 -3.63 -6.15
N CYS A 78 31.63 -2.95 -6.35
CA CYS A 78 31.75 -1.51 -6.13
C CYS A 78 31.22 -0.78 -7.37
N PRO A 79 30.29 0.18 -7.25
CA PRO A 79 29.73 0.89 -8.40
C PRO A 79 30.78 1.68 -9.21
N ASN A 80 31.92 2.05 -8.60
CA ASN A 80 33.03 2.69 -9.31
C ASN A 80 33.78 1.74 -10.25
N GLU A 81 33.84 0.44 -9.92
CA GLU A 81 34.53 -0.57 -10.72
C GLU A 81 33.60 -1.26 -11.72
N ALA A 82 32.31 -1.35 -11.37
CA ALA A 82 31.23 -1.87 -12.18
C ALA A 82 30.17 -0.76 -12.48
N PRO A 83 30.54 0.30 -13.22
CA PRO A 83 29.63 1.41 -13.50
C PRO A 83 28.48 1.00 -14.41
N GLY A 84 27.37 1.73 -14.34
CA GLY A 84 26.21 1.57 -15.22
C GLY A 84 25.19 0.51 -14.80
N LEU A 85 25.47 -0.31 -13.78
CA LEU A 85 24.51 -1.29 -13.27
C LEU A 85 23.20 -0.65 -12.79
N ALA A 86 23.28 0.51 -12.14
CA ALA A 86 22.11 1.27 -11.71
C ALA A 86 21.39 2.02 -12.86
N ASP A 87 22.00 2.10 -14.04
CA ASP A 87 21.52 2.86 -15.20
C ASP A 87 20.87 1.98 -16.28
N CYS A 88 20.77 0.67 -16.05
CA CYS A 88 20.11 -0.29 -16.94
C CYS A 88 19.26 -1.27 -16.12
N TRP A 89 18.36 -2.00 -16.79
CA TRP A 89 17.42 -2.96 -16.19
C TRP A 89 17.16 -4.12 -17.16
N GLY A 90 16.55 -5.20 -16.67
CA GLY A 90 16.21 -6.39 -17.43
C GLY A 90 17.42 -7.00 -18.15
N ALA A 91 17.24 -7.41 -19.41
CA ALA A 91 18.27 -8.08 -20.20
C ALA A 91 19.58 -7.26 -20.35
N ASP A 92 19.49 -5.92 -20.38
CA ASP A 92 20.67 -5.06 -20.46
C ASP A 92 21.47 -5.11 -19.16
N PHE A 93 20.78 -5.10 -18.02
CA PHE A 93 21.39 -5.28 -16.71
C PHE A 93 22.03 -6.65 -16.58
N GLU A 94 21.32 -7.72 -16.92
CA GLU A 94 21.82 -9.10 -16.84
C GLU A 94 23.10 -9.31 -17.64
N ARG A 95 23.12 -8.77 -18.87
CA ARG A 95 24.29 -8.83 -19.75
C ARG A 95 25.48 -8.07 -19.15
N LEU A 96 25.26 -6.84 -18.66
CA LEU A 96 26.32 -6.02 -18.07
C LEU A 96 26.85 -6.63 -16.76
N TYR A 97 25.94 -7.11 -15.91
CA TYR A 97 26.27 -7.80 -14.66
C TYR A 97 27.14 -9.05 -14.93
N SER A 98 26.69 -9.92 -15.84
CA SER A 98 27.43 -11.14 -16.21
C SER A 98 28.77 -10.82 -16.87
N GLN A 99 28.85 -9.74 -17.65
CA GLN A 99 30.12 -9.26 -18.20
C GLN A 99 31.11 -8.88 -17.08
N TYR A 100 30.66 -8.20 -16.02
CA TYR A 100 31.52 -7.86 -14.88
C TYR A 100 31.88 -9.07 -14.02
N GLU A 101 31.01 -10.08 -13.90
CA GLU A 101 31.36 -11.37 -13.30
C GLU A 101 32.53 -12.01 -14.09
N ASN A 102 32.42 -12.11 -15.42
CA ASN A 102 33.44 -12.71 -16.29
C ASN A 102 34.77 -11.95 -16.31
N GLN A 103 34.73 -10.64 -16.09
CA GLN A 103 35.93 -9.81 -15.98
C GLN A 103 36.61 -9.91 -14.60
N GLY A 104 36.05 -10.66 -13.65
CA GLY A 104 36.61 -10.80 -12.31
C GLY A 104 36.54 -9.52 -11.48
N LYS A 105 35.58 -8.62 -11.76
CA LYS A 105 35.42 -7.34 -11.06
C LYS A 105 34.69 -7.46 -9.71
N ALA A 106 34.20 -8.65 -9.37
CA ALA A 106 33.48 -8.87 -8.13
C ALA A 106 34.41 -8.62 -6.93
N LYS A 107 33.96 -7.81 -5.98
CA LYS A 107 34.65 -7.61 -4.69
C LYS A 107 34.52 -8.84 -3.81
N LYS A 108 33.38 -9.50 -3.89
CA LYS A 108 33.05 -10.70 -3.13
C LYS A 108 32.01 -11.49 -3.92
N VAL A 109 32.13 -12.81 -3.90
CA VAL A 109 31.11 -13.72 -4.43
C VAL A 109 30.54 -14.49 -3.25
N VAL A 110 29.22 -14.58 -3.16
CA VAL A 110 28.47 -15.29 -2.11
C VAL A 110 27.43 -16.19 -2.74
N GLN A 111 26.90 -17.15 -1.98
CA GLN A 111 25.67 -17.82 -2.43
C GLN A 111 24.50 -16.84 -2.40
N ALA A 112 23.68 -16.83 -3.46
CA ALA A 112 22.53 -15.93 -3.52
C ALA A 112 21.57 -16.17 -2.34
N GLN A 113 21.38 -17.44 -1.95
CA GLN A 113 20.57 -17.80 -0.78
C GLN A 113 21.16 -17.30 0.54
N GLN A 114 22.48 -17.13 0.65
CA GLN A 114 23.09 -16.53 1.84
C GLN A 114 22.60 -15.10 2.03
N LEU A 115 22.66 -14.27 0.97
CA LEU A 115 22.14 -12.91 1.03
C LEU A 115 20.62 -12.91 1.25
N TRP A 116 19.90 -13.84 0.63
CA TRP A 116 18.46 -14.01 0.83
C TRP A 116 18.10 -14.22 2.31
N TYR A 117 18.81 -15.10 3.02
CA TYR A 117 18.55 -15.34 4.43
C TYR A 117 18.81 -14.11 5.31
N GLU A 118 19.81 -13.29 4.99
CA GLU A 118 20.04 -12.03 5.69
C GLU A 118 18.92 -11.01 5.46
N ILE A 119 18.38 -10.95 4.23
CA ILE A 119 17.21 -10.12 3.92
C ILE A 119 16.02 -10.54 4.78
N LEU A 120 15.71 -11.84 4.82
CA LEU A 120 14.60 -12.37 5.62
C LEU A 120 14.82 -12.15 7.12
N THR A 121 16.05 -12.30 7.59
CA THR A 121 16.41 -12.05 8.99
C THR A 121 16.14 -10.59 9.36
N SER A 122 16.61 -9.64 8.53
CA SER A 122 16.36 -8.22 8.73
C SER A 122 14.85 -7.90 8.75
N GLN A 123 14.07 -8.52 7.85
CA GLN A 123 12.61 -8.33 7.81
C GLN A 123 11.91 -8.86 9.05
N VAL A 124 12.30 -10.02 9.56
CA VAL A 124 11.72 -10.58 10.79
C VAL A 124 12.06 -9.70 12.00
N GLU A 125 13.29 -9.17 12.08
CA GLU A 125 13.74 -8.36 13.21
C GLU A 125 13.25 -6.90 13.18
N THR A 126 13.13 -6.31 11.99
CA THR A 126 12.96 -4.85 11.82
C THR A 126 11.79 -4.46 10.92
N TRP A 127 11.09 -5.44 10.34
CA TRP A 127 9.98 -5.28 9.39
C TRP A 127 10.37 -4.74 8.01
N THR A 128 11.66 -4.54 7.81
CA THR A 128 12.30 -3.96 6.61
C THR A 128 13.55 -4.80 6.28
N PRO A 129 14.14 -4.72 5.07
CA PRO A 129 13.88 -3.75 4.02
C PRO A 129 12.58 -3.99 3.26
N TYR A 130 12.07 -2.92 2.65
CA TYR A 130 11.03 -2.99 1.63
C TYR A 130 11.51 -3.82 0.44
N MET A 131 10.59 -4.45 -0.28
CA MET A 131 10.89 -5.29 -1.44
C MET A 131 10.28 -4.69 -2.69
N LEU A 132 11.11 -4.15 -3.58
CA LEU A 132 10.68 -3.60 -4.86
C LEU A 132 11.44 -4.27 -5.99
N PHE A 133 10.73 -4.64 -7.05
CA PHE A 133 11.28 -5.38 -8.18
C PHE A 133 11.61 -4.40 -9.32
N LYS A 134 12.89 -4.01 -9.41
CA LYS A 134 13.45 -3.02 -10.33
C LYS A 134 12.95 -3.21 -11.76
N ASP A 135 13.01 -4.44 -12.24
CA ASP A 135 12.68 -4.75 -13.63
C ASP A 135 11.18 -4.68 -13.88
N SER A 136 10.34 -5.15 -12.94
CA SER A 136 8.89 -4.95 -12.99
C SER A 136 8.50 -3.48 -12.95
N CYS A 137 9.19 -2.66 -12.15
CA CYS A 137 8.99 -1.22 -12.07
C CYS A 137 9.32 -0.52 -13.38
N ASN A 138 10.49 -0.79 -13.96
CA ASN A 138 10.95 -0.15 -15.19
C ASN A 138 10.16 -0.62 -16.42
N ARG A 139 9.95 -1.93 -16.57
CA ARG A 139 9.25 -2.55 -17.71
C ARG A 139 7.81 -2.07 -17.86
N LYS A 140 7.20 -1.66 -16.75
CA LYS A 140 5.77 -1.32 -16.66
C LYS A 140 5.52 0.11 -16.19
N SER A 141 6.45 1.01 -16.51
CA SER A 141 6.29 2.44 -16.26
C SER A 141 6.09 3.18 -17.57
N ASN A 142 5.11 4.09 -17.61
CA ASN A 142 4.95 5.01 -18.72
C ASN A 142 6.12 6.03 -18.83
N GLN A 143 6.94 6.14 -17.78
CA GLN A 143 8.15 6.98 -17.78
C GLN A 143 9.41 6.24 -18.26
N GLN A 144 9.32 5.01 -18.77
CA GLN A 144 10.50 4.26 -19.25
C GLN A 144 11.25 4.97 -20.41
N ASN A 145 10.63 5.95 -21.06
CA ASN A 145 11.27 6.79 -22.08
C ASN A 145 12.23 7.84 -21.50
N LEU A 146 12.20 8.10 -20.19
CA LEU A 146 13.07 9.08 -19.52
C LEU A 146 14.43 8.48 -19.14
N GLY A 147 14.49 7.16 -18.95
CA GLY A 147 15.66 6.42 -18.50
C GLY A 147 15.30 5.40 -17.43
N THR A 148 16.32 4.75 -16.86
CA THR A 148 16.15 3.77 -15.80
C THR A 148 15.71 4.45 -14.50
N ILE A 149 14.59 4.00 -13.96
CA ILE A 149 14.07 4.36 -12.63
C ILE A 149 14.87 3.59 -11.58
N LYS A 150 15.38 4.32 -10.57
CA LYS A 150 16.40 3.83 -9.62
C LYS A 150 15.89 3.60 -8.21
N SER A 151 14.69 4.06 -7.90
CA SER A 151 14.10 3.93 -6.57
C SER A 151 12.58 4.13 -6.63
N SER A 152 11.94 3.91 -5.48
CA SER A 152 10.61 4.44 -5.18
C SER A 152 10.73 5.58 -4.16
N ASN A 153 9.60 6.08 -3.67
CA ASN A 153 9.50 7.03 -2.54
C ASN A 153 9.54 6.35 -1.16
N LEU A 154 9.26 7.11 -0.08
CA LEU A 154 9.20 6.62 1.30
C LEU A 154 8.24 5.45 1.52
N CYS A 155 7.10 5.47 0.82
CA CYS A 155 5.97 4.56 1.08
C CYS A 155 5.79 3.48 0.01
N THR A 156 6.72 3.36 -0.96
CA THR A 156 6.79 2.29 -1.98
C THR A 156 5.72 2.31 -3.07
N GLU A 157 4.87 3.32 -3.17
CA GLU A 157 3.82 3.45 -4.19
C GLU A 157 4.25 4.25 -5.43
N ILE A 158 5.28 5.09 -5.32
CA ILE A 158 5.68 6.02 -6.40
C ILE A 158 6.87 5.50 -7.19
N ILE A 159 6.68 5.31 -8.50
CA ILE A 159 7.69 4.77 -9.41
C ILE A 159 7.98 5.81 -10.50
N GLU A 160 8.74 6.83 -10.12
CA GLU A 160 9.05 8.00 -10.95
C GLU A 160 10.55 8.11 -11.24
N TYR A 161 10.88 8.59 -12.43
CA TYR A 161 12.26 8.81 -12.86
C TYR A 161 12.92 9.92 -12.03
N THR A 162 14.19 9.71 -11.68
CA THR A 162 15.03 10.70 -11.00
C THR A 162 16.41 10.77 -11.64
N SER A 163 17.02 11.94 -11.57
CA SER A 163 18.38 12.20 -12.05
C SER A 163 19.03 13.28 -11.19
N PRO A 164 20.35 13.54 -11.34
CA PRO A 164 20.99 14.66 -10.64
C PRO A 164 20.32 16.02 -10.85
N THR A 165 19.56 16.18 -11.93
CA THR A 165 18.83 17.42 -12.27
C THR A 165 17.32 17.33 -12.04
N GLU A 166 16.79 16.16 -11.66
CA GLU A 166 15.35 15.91 -11.53
C GLU A 166 15.06 15.12 -10.25
N THR A 167 14.37 15.78 -9.32
CA THR A 167 13.90 15.16 -8.07
C THR A 167 12.40 14.94 -8.19
N ALA A 168 11.98 13.70 -8.41
CA ALA A 168 10.57 13.33 -8.55
C ALA A 168 9.69 13.87 -7.41
N VAL A 169 8.45 14.24 -7.75
CA VAL A 169 7.51 14.87 -6.81
C VAL A 169 6.16 14.21 -6.94
N CYS A 170 5.60 13.89 -5.77
CA CYS A 170 4.37 13.15 -5.67
C CYS A 170 3.19 14.06 -5.28
N ASN A 171 2.16 14.16 -6.13
CA ASN A 171 0.93 14.91 -5.87
C ASN A 171 -0.22 13.92 -5.58
N LEU A 172 -0.66 13.82 -4.32
CA LEU A 172 -1.49 12.72 -3.85
C LEU A 172 -2.92 13.12 -3.44
N ALA A 173 -3.88 12.26 -3.78
CA ALA A 173 -5.22 12.27 -3.21
C ALA A 173 -5.76 10.83 -3.09
N SER A 174 -6.66 10.59 -2.13
CA SER A 174 -7.32 9.29 -1.97
C SER A 174 -8.84 9.40 -2.08
N ILE A 175 -9.44 8.48 -2.80
CA ILE A 175 -10.89 8.38 -2.99
C ILE A 175 -11.49 7.49 -1.89
N ALA A 176 -12.50 7.99 -1.17
CA ALA A 176 -13.18 7.26 -0.10
C ALA A 176 -14.22 6.27 -0.65
N LEU A 177 -13.80 5.03 -0.89
CA LEU A 177 -14.60 3.98 -1.54
C LEU A 177 -15.97 3.70 -0.90
N PRO A 178 -16.16 3.80 0.44
CA PRO A 178 -17.46 3.57 1.06
C PRO A 178 -18.55 4.54 0.60
N ARG A 179 -18.17 5.71 0.06
CA ARG A 179 -19.11 6.73 -0.42
C ARG A 179 -19.82 6.36 -1.72
N PHE A 180 -19.38 5.31 -2.39
CA PHE A 180 -19.99 4.80 -3.61
C PHE A 180 -20.88 3.58 -3.38
N VAL A 181 -21.03 3.12 -2.13
CA VAL A 181 -22.05 2.11 -1.82
C VAL A 181 -23.42 2.80 -1.69
N ARG A 182 -24.39 2.32 -2.46
CA ARG A 182 -25.75 2.86 -2.56
C ARG A 182 -26.78 1.79 -2.28
N GLU A 183 -27.97 2.21 -1.87
CA GLU A 183 -29.14 1.33 -1.78
C GLU A 183 -29.91 1.31 -3.11
N LYS A 184 -30.46 0.17 -3.48
CA LYS A 184 -31.34 0.03 -4.64
C LYS A 184 -32.67 0.73 -4.34
N ASP A 185 -33.28 1.29 -5.38
CA ASP A 185 -34.62 1.88 -5.32
C ASP A 185 -34.80 3.06 -4.34
N VAL A 186 -33.69 3.66 -3.87
CA VAL A 186 -33.70 4.90 -3.07
C VAL A 186 -33.27 6.06 -3.98
N PRO A 187 -34.05 7.15 -4.08
CA PRO A 187 -33.66 8.32 -4.86
C PRO A 187 -32.32 8.90 -4.38
N LEU A 188 -31.50 9.38 -5.32
CA LEU A 188 -30.16 9.93 -5.06
C LEU A 188 -30.15 10.98 -3.94
N ASP A 189 -31.14 11.87 -3.94
CA ASP A 189 -31.28 12.97 -2.97
C ASP A 189 -31.76 12.50 -1.59
N SER A 190 -32.24 11.26 -1.49
CA SER A 190 -32.80 10.65 -0.27
C SER A 190 -31.90 9.58 0.35
N HIS A 191 -30.73 9.31 -0.24
CA HIS A 191 -29.80 8.36 0.35
C HIS A 191 -29.34 8.80 1.74
N PRO A 192 -29.27 7.87 2.72
CA PRO A 192 -28.75 8.19 4.03
C PRO A 192 -27.31 8.72 3.91
N SER A 193 -27.01 9.75 4.70
CA SER A 193 -25.70 10.42 4.72
C SER A 193 -24.54 9.49 5.11
N LYS A 194 -24.86 8.32 5.68
CA LYS A 194 -23.92 7.27 6.03
C LYS A 194 -24.60 5.90 6.10
N ILE A 195 -24.19 4.98 5.22
CA ILE A 195 -24.50 3.55 5.34
C ILE A 195 -23.51 2.94 6.34
N VAL A 196 -23.99 2.04 7.20
CA VAL A 196 -23.21 1.35 8.23
C VAL A 196 -23.69 -0.10 8.34
N GLY A 197 -22.83 -0.98 8.86
CA GLY A 197 -23.12 -2.41 8.95
C GLY A 197 -23.17 -3.14 7.61
N SER A 198 -23.16 -4.47 7.68
CA SER A 198 -23.33 -5.38 6.55
C SER A 198 -24.78 -5.85 6.38
N LEU A 199 -25.62 -5.66 7.42
CA LEU A 199 -27.05 -5.97 7.35
C LEU A 199 -27.73 -5.14 6.25
N GLY A 200 -28.60 -5.78 5.47
CA GLY A 200 -29.26 -5.15 4.31
C GLY A 200 -28.41 -5.04 3.04
N SER A 201 -27.18 -5.57 3.03
CA SER A 201 -26.25 -5.56 1.88
C SER A 201 -26.83 -6.06 0.56
N LYS A 202 -27.80 -6.97 0.57
CA LYS A 202 -28.49 -7.47 -0.64
C LYS A 202 -29.20 -6.37 -1.44
N ASN A 203 -29.64 -5.32 -0.74
CA ASN A 203 -30.28 -4.15 -1.33
C ASN A 203 -29.27 -3.07 -1.69
N ARG A 204 -27.96 -3.36 -1.69
CA ARG A 204 -26.92 -2.38 -2.00
C ARG A 204 -26.18 -2.72 -3.29
N TYR A 205 -25.54 -1.71 -3.87
CA TYR A 205 -24.66 -1.84 -5.03
C TYR A 205 -23.52 -0.81 -4.96
N PHE A 206 -22.49 -1.01 -5.78
CA PHE A 206 -21.38 -0.06 -5.92
C PHE A 206 -21.59 0.82 -7.16
N ASP A 207 -21.59 2.13 -6.95
CA ASP A 207 -21.88 3.15 -7.97
C ASP A 207 -20.59 3.57 -8.71
N PHE A 208 -20.33 2.87 -9.81
CA PHE A 208 -19.15 3.11 -10.65
C PHE A 208 -19.22 4.43 -11.44
N ASP A 209 -20.41 4.90 -11.80
CA ASP A 209 -20.57 6.17 -12.50
C ASP A 209 -20.20 7.34 -11.61
N LYS A 210 -20.59 7.29 -10.32
CA LYS A 210 -20.15 8.30 -9.36
C LYS A 210 -18.66 8.21 -9.05
N LEU A 211 -18.08 7.02 -9.02
CA LEU A 211 -16.63 6.84 -8.90
C LEU A 211 -15.89 7.48 -10.09
N ALA A 212 -16.40 7.30 -11.30
CA ALA A 212 -15.88 7.92 -12.52
C ALA A 212 -15.89 9.45 -12.47
N GLU A 213 -17.01 10.04 -12.03
CA GLU A 213 -17.16 11.49 -11.86
C GLU A 213 -16.17 12.07 -10.83
N VAL A 214 -16.05 11.42 -9.67
CA VAL A 214 -15.13 11.85 -8.61
C VAL A 214 -13.68 11.68 -9.05
N THR A 215 -13.33 10.58 -9.71
CA THR A 215 -12.00 10.36 -10.26
C THR A 215 -11.62 11.49 -11.22
N THR A 216 -12.51 11.86 -12.13
CA THR A 216 -12.32 12.96 -13.08
C THR A 216 -11.98 14.27 -12.35
N THR A 217 -12.73 14.57 -11.28
CA THR A 217 -12.51 15.76 -10.45
C THR A 217 -11.15 15.72 -9.75
N VAL A 218 -10.79 14.58 -9.18
CA VAL A 218 -9.50 14.39 -8.49
C VAL A 218 -8.33 14.55 -9.47
N THR A 219 -8.41 13.98 -10.67
CA THR A 219 -7.38 14.16 -11.72
C THR A 219 -7.17 15.64 -12.06
N VAL A 220 -8.26 16.41 -12.27
CA VAL A 220 -8.17 17.85 -12.53
C VAL A 220 -7.55 18.60 -11.36
N ASN A 221 -7.93 18.27 -10.13
CA ASN A 221 -7.40 18.92 -8.94
C ASN A 221 -5.90 18.67 -8.76
N LEU A 222 -5.46 17.42 -8.92
CA LEU A 222 -4.04 17.06 -8.82
C LEU A 222 -3.22 17.70 -9.94
N ASN A 223 -3.74 17.77 -11.17
CA ASN A 223 -3.04 18.48 -12.25
C ASN A 223 -2.87 19.97 -11.95
N LYS A 224 -3.87 20.63 -11.35
CA LYS A 224 -3.77 22.03 -10.93
C LYS A 224 -2.76 22.22 -9.79
N ILE A 225 -2.68 21.26 -8.86
CA ILE A 225 -1.72 21.29 -7.75
C ILE A 225 -0.28 21.43 -8.27
N ILE A 226 0.06 20.75 -9.38
CA ILE A 226 1.40 20.85 -9.99
C ILE A 226 1.79 22.30 -10.28
N ASP A 227 0.86 23.12 -10.78
CA ASP A 227 1.17 24.50 -11.17
C ASP A 227 1.18 25.48 -9.98
N VAL A 228 0.37 25.22 -8.94
CA VAL A 228 0.28 26.11 -7.76
C VAL A 228 1.24 25.74 -6.64
N ASN A 229 1.84 24.55 -6.68
CA ASN A 229 2.70 24.06 -5.61
C ASN A 229 3.95 24.92 -5.43
N HIS A 230 4.38 25.08 -4.18
CA HIS A 230 5.67 25.68 -3.85
C HIS A 230 6.74 24.59 -3.76
N TYR A 231 7.68 24.59 -4.69
CA TYR A 231 8.75 23.59 -4.74
C TYR A 231 9.94 24.02 -3.88
N PRO A 232 10.41 23.17 -2.95
CA PRO A 232 11.51 23.51 -2.05
C PRO A 232 12.88 23.56 -2.76
N VAL A 233 13.02 22.90 -3.91
CA VAL A 233 14.24 22.88 -4.75
C VAL A 233 13.87 22.92 -6.23
N GLU A 234 14.73 23.51 -7.06
CA GLU A 234 14.44 23.70 -8.49
C GLU A 234 14.39 22.37 -9.28
N THR A 235 15.19 21.36 -8.87
CA THR A 235 15.16 20.02 -9.46
C THR A 235 13.80 19.35 -9.28
N ALA A 236 13.08 19.67 -8.19
CA ALA A 236 11.73 19.19 -7.92
C ALA A 236 10.68 19.86 -8.82
N LYS A 237 10.80 21.19 -8.99
CA LYS A 237 9.96 21.92 -9.94
C LYS A 237 10.16 21.42 -11.37
N THR A 238 11.41 21.24 -11.79
CA THR A 238 11.77 20.72 -13.11
C THR A 238 11.15 19.34 -13.33
N SER A 239 11.31 18.44 -12.37
CA SER A 239 10.80 17.07 -12.45
C SER A 239 9.27 16.97 -12.41
N ASN A 240 8.56 17.88 -11.72
CA ASN A 240 7.09 17.83 -11.70
C ASN A 240 6.50 18.52 -12.95
N MET A 241 7.11 19.61 -13.45
CA MET A 241 6.56 20.36 -14.58
C MET A 241 6.71 19.65 -15.94
N ARG A 242 7.76 18.82 -16.10
CA ARG A 242 8.07 18.13 -17.37
C ARG A 242 7.16 16.91 -17.63
N PRO A 243 7.18 15.85 -16.80
CA PRO A 243 6.30 14.68 -16.92
C PRO A 243 4.94 14.80 -16.21
N ARG A 244 4.74 15.79 -15.32
CA ARG A 244 3.44 16.07 -14.65
C ARG A 244 2.75 14.86 -13.99
N PRO A 245 3.45 14.01 -13.22
CA PRO A 245 2.84 12.84 -12.59
C PRO A 245 1.87 13.23 -11.46
N ILE A 246 0.84 12.40 -11.28
CA ILE A 246 -0.08 12.47 -10.14
C ILE A 246 -0.25 11.07 -9.53
N GLY A 247 -0.73 11.00 -8.29
CA GLY A 247 -1.00 9.76 -7.58
C GLY A 247 -2.39 9.73 -6.98
N ILE A 248 -3.32 9.09 -7.68
CA ILE A 248 -4.66 8.79 -7.18
C ILE A 248 -4.61 7.47 -6.44
N GLY A 249 -5.00 7.48 -5.17
CA GLY A 249 -5.18 6.30 -4.35
C GLY A 249 -6.62 6.13 -3.90
N VAL A 250 -6.81 5.20 -2.98
CA VAL A 250 -8.12 4.89 -2.39
C VAL A 250 -8.01 4.83 -0.87
N GLN A 251 -9.13 4.79 -0.18
CA GLN A 251 -9.24 4.44 1.23
C GLN A 251 -10.59 3.78 1.51
N GLY A 252 -10.66 2.98 2.58
CA GLY A 252 -11.87 2.29 3.00
C GLY A 252 -12.29 1.16 2.07
N LEU A 253 -11.35 0.44 1.45
CA LEU A 253 -11.71 -0.73 0.64
C LEU A 253 -12.38 -1.83 1.51
N ALA A 254 -11.83 -2.11 2.69
CA ALA A 254 -12.45 -3.04 3.64
C ALA A 254 -13.85 -2.58 4.06
N ASP A 255 -14.04 -1.29 4.37
CA ASP A 255 -15.36 -0.74 4.67
C ASP A 255 -16.34 -0.95 3.49
N ALA A 256 -15.92 -0.71 2.25
CA ALA A 256 -16.78 -0.92 1.07
C ALA A 256 -17.22 -2.38 0.93
N PHE A 257 -16.30 -3.34 1.15
CA PHE A 257 -16.66 -4.76 1.15
C PHE A 257 -17.63 -5.12 2.28
N ILE A 258 -17.39 -4.61 3.50
CA ILE A 258 -18.29 -4.82 4.64
C ILE A 258 -19.69 -4.28 4.35
N LEU A 259 -19.80 -3.06 3.82
CA LEU A 259 -21.08 -2.45 3.49
C LEU A 259 -21.86 -3.24 2.42
N LEU A 260 -21.14 -3.93 1.54
CA LEU A 260 -21.70 -4.82 0.51
C LEU A 260 -21.87 -6.27 0.98
N GLY A 261 -21.57 -6.57 2.25
CA GLY A 261 -21.68 -7.92 2.81
C GLY A 261 -20.71 -8.93 2.21
N MET A 262 -19.57 -8.46 1.69
CA MET A 262 -18.56 -9.28 1.02
C MET A 262 -17.41 -9.60 1.97
N PRO A 263 -17.11 -10.88 2.25
CA PRO A 263 -15.84 -11.26 2.85
C PRO A 263 -14.66 -10.77 2.00
N PHE A 264 -13.61 -10.26 2.63
CA PHE A 264 -12.47 -9.65 1.91
C PHE A 264 -11.82 -10.62 0.89
N ASP A 265 -11.77 -11.91 1.21
CA ASP A 265 -11.19 -12.96 0.38
C ASP A 265 -12.21 -13.68 -0.53
N SER A 266 -13.44 -13.17 -0.62
CA SER A 266 -14.47 -13.71 -1.52
C SER A 266 -14.18 -13.41 -2.99
N PRO A 267 -14.62 -14.26 -3.94
CA PRO A 267 -14.54 -13.97 -5.37
C PRO A 267 -15.21 -12.64 -5.76
N GLU A 268 -16.31 -12.29 -5.12
CA GLU A 268 -17.04 -11.05 -5.37
C GLU A 268 -16.22 -9.81 -4.96
N ALA A 269 -15.54 -9.86 -3.80
CA ALA A 269 -14.63 -8.80 -3.37
C ALA A 269 -13.41 -8.67 -4.30
N GLN A 270 -12.87 -9.79 -4.80
CA GLN A 270 -11.78 -9.80 -5.78
C GLN A 270 -12.21 -9.16 -7.11
N GLN A 271 -13.43 -9.44 -7.59
CA GLN A 271 -13.95 -8.83 -8.80
C GLN A 271 -14.22 -7.33 -8.61
N LEU A 272 -14.86 -6.94 -7.50
CA LEU A 272 -15.09 -5.53 -7.20
C LEU A 272 -13.78 -4.75 -7.07
N ASN A 273 -12.73 -5.36 -6.50
CA ASN A 273 -11.40 -4.78 -6.50
C ASN A 273 -10.91 -4.47 -7.92
N LYS A 274 -11.00 -5.41 -8.87
CA LYS A 274 -10.62 -5.16 -10.28
C LYS A 274 -11.41 -3.99 -10.85
N ASP A 275 -12.72 -4.05 -10.72
CA ASP A 275 -13.64 -3.09 -11.32
C ASP A 275 -13.43 -1.66 -10.79
N ILE A 276 -13.12 -1.50 -9.50
CA ILE A 276 -12.81 -0.20 -8.88
C ILE A 276 -11.56 0.40 -9.51
N PHE A 277 -10.46 -0.36 -9.59
CA PHE A 277 -9.20 0.16 -10.10
C PHE A 277 -9.21 0.34 -11.62
N GLU A 278 -9.91 -0.52 -12.35
CA GLU A 278 -10.22 -0.34 -13.77
C GLU A 278 -10.96 0.98 -14.01
N THR A 279 -12.00 1.27 -13.22
CA THR A 279 -12.78 2.52 -13.31
C THR A 279 -11.91 3.75 -13.02
N ILE A 280 -11.12 3.71 -11.95
CA ILE A 280 -10.22 4.82 -11.58
C ILE A 280 -9.21 5.08 -12.71
N TYR A 281 -8.55 4.04 -13.22
CA TYR A 281 -7.53 4.21 -14.24
C TYR A 281 -8.12 4.72 -15.57
N TYR A 282 -9.23 4.12 -16.02
CA TYR A 282 -9.92 4.53 -17.24
C TYR A 282 -10.31 6.01 -17.21
N HIS A 283 -10.97 6.45 -16.12
CA HIS A 283 -11.45 7.83 -16.02
C HIS A 283 -10.33 8.83 -15.71
N ALA A 284 -9.25 8.43 -15.03
CA ALA A 284 -8.07 9.26 -14.88
C ALA A 284 -7.37 9.51 -16.23
N LEU A 285 -7.23 8.48 -17.06
CA LEU A 285 -6.69 8.61 -18.42
C LEU A 285 -7.57 9.50 -19.29
N LYS A 286 -8.89 9.27 -19.28
CA LYS A 286 -9.86 10.06 -20.02
C LYS A 286 -9.77 11.54 -19.64
N SER A 287 -9.82 11.83 -18.33
CA SER A 287 -9.70 13.20 -17.80
C SER A 287 -8.36 13.83 -18.19
N SER A 288 -7.25 13.10 -18.06
CA SER A 288 -5.93 13.59 -18.47
C SER A 288 -5.85 13.90 -19.97
N SER A 289 -6.55 13.14 -20.82
CA SER A 289 -6.64 13.40 -22.26
C SER A 289 -7.52 14.61 -22.59
N GLU A 290 -8.61 14.81 -21.86
CA GLU A 290 -9.46 16.00 -21.97
C GLU A 290 -8.70 17.27 -21.57
N ILE A 291 -7.83 17.20 -20.57
CA ILE A 291 -6.93 18.32 -20.21
C ILE A 291 -5.91 18.54 -21.33
N ALA A 292 -5.30 17.47 -21.87
CA ALA A 292 -4.34 17.58 -22.97
C ALA A 292 -4.93 18.22 -24.23
N THR A 293 -6.22 18.01 -24.49
CA THR A 293 -6.94 18.67 -25.60
C THR A 293 -6.92 20.20 -25.48
N LYS A 294 -6.91 20.72 -24.24
CA LYS A 294 -6.96 22.15 -23.94
C LYS A 294 -5.56 22.76 -23.73
N GLU A 295 -4.66 22.01 -23.10
CA GLU A 295 -3.38 22.52 -22.62
C GLU A 295 -2.15 21.88 -23.30
N GLY A 296 -2.38 20.95 -24.23
CA GLY A 296 -1.33 20.10 -24.79
C GLY A 296 -0.89 18.99 -23.85
N THR A 297 -0.16 18.01 -24.38
CA THR A 297 0.41 16.91 -23.59
C THR A 297 1.48 17.41 -22.60
N TYR A 298 1.89 16.56 -21.66
CA TYR A 298 3.13 16.84 -20.91
C TYR A 298 4.35 16.85 -21.85
N GLU A 299 5.43 17.52 -21.43
CA GLU A 299 6.60 17.80 -22.26
C GLU A 299 7.25 16.53 -22.82
N THR A 300 7.37 15.51 -21.97
CA THR A 300 8.05 14.25 -22.29
C THR A 300 7.11 13.14 -22.77
N TYR A 301 5.94 13.49 -23.32
CA TYR A 301 4.94 12.54 -23.78
C TYR A 301 5.41 11.70 -24.97
N GLN A 302 6.06 12.33 -25.95
CA GLN A 302 6.48 11.65 -27.16
C GLN A 302 7.55 10.58 -26.85
N GLY A 303 7.31 9.37 -27.34
CA GLY A 303 8.18 8.21 -27.10
C GLY A 303 7.79 7.37 -25.89
N SER A 304 6.90 7.87 -25.02
CA SER A 304 6.31 7.09 -23.94
C SER A 304 5.50 5.90 -24.47
N PRO A 305 5.27 4.85 -23.66
CA PRO A 305 4.34 3.79 -24.00
C PRO A 305 2.94 4.27 -24.39
N VAL A 306 2.37 5.21 -23.63
CA VAL A 306 1.01 5.71 -23.93
C VAL A 306 0.98 6.41 -25.28
N SER A 307 2.03 7.15 -25.67
CA SER A 307 2.12 7.75 -27.01
C SER A 307 2.20 6.72 -28.15
N LYS A 308 2.47 5.46 -27.83
CA LYS A 308 2.49 4.32 -28.75
C LYS A 308 1.23 3.47 -28.63
N GLY A 309 0.23 3.93 -27.88
CA GLY A 309 -1.02 3.20 -27.64
C GLY A 309 -0.90 2.05 -26.64
N ILE A 310 0.17 1.99 -25.84
CA ILE A 310 0.39 0.98 -24.80
C ILE A 310 0.01 1.57 -23.44
N LEU A 311 -1.06 1.04 -22.85
CA LEU A 311 -1.56 1.40 -21.52
C LEU A 311 -1.10 0.39 -20.47
N GLN A 312 -1.37 0.68 -19.20
CA GLN A 312 -0.91 -0.18 -18.10
C GLN A 312 -1.35 -1.65 -18.25
N PRO A 313 -2.62 -1.99 -18.54
CA PRO A 313 -3.03 -3.40 -18.70
C PRO A 313 -2.22 -4.15 -19.77
N ASP A 314 -1.83 -3.46 -20.85
CA ASP A 314 -1.04 -4.05 -21.94
C ASP A 314 0.35 -4.46 -21.45
N MET A 315 0.97 -3.65 -20.58
CA MET A 315 2.28 -3.96 -19.98
C MET A 315 2.23 -5.16 -19.03
N TRP A 316 1.04 -5.56 -18.60
CA TRP A 316 0.78 -6.77 -17.82
C TRP A 316 0.26 -7.93 -18.67
N ASN A 317 0.05 -7.73 -19.98
CA ASN A 317 -0.62 -8.66 -20.88
C ASN A 317 -2.04 -9.02 -20.42
N VAL A 318 -2.77 -8.05 -19.87
CA VAL A 318 -4.15 -8.19 -19.40
C VAL A 318 -5.09 -7.49 -20.36
N ILE A 319 -6.15 -8.21 -20.76
CA ILE A 319 -7.28 -7.64 -21.49
C ILE A 319 -8.25 -7.08 -20.44
N PRO A 320 -8.55 -5.77 -20.46
CA PRO A 320 -9.53 -5.17 -19.57
C PRO A 320 -10.95 -5.74 -19.74
N SER A 321 -11.85 -5.44 -18.81
CA SER A 321 -13.25 -5.86 -18.95
C SER A 321 -14.00 -5.03 -19.99
N ASP A 322 -15.25 -5.40 -20.25
CA ASP A 322 -16.18 -4.65 -21.12
C ASP A 322 -16.94 -3.55 -20.36
N ARG A 323 -16.60 -3.28 -19.09
CA ARG A 323 -17.25 -2.23 -18.27
C ARG A 323 -17.08 -0.83 -18.88
N TRP A 324 -15.91 -0.55 -19.46
CA TRP A 324 -15.60 0.73 -20.07
C TRP A 324 -15.04 0.54 -21.49
N ASP A 325 -15.32 1.50 -22.38
CA ASP A 325 -14.91 1.42 -23.79
C ASP A 325 -13.43 1.80 -23.98
N TRP A 326 -12.54 0.83 -23.73
CA TRP A 326 -11.10 0.99 -23.93
C TRP A 326 -10.70 1.29 -25.37
N GLY A 327 -11.49 0.87 -26.35
CA GLY A 327 -11.26 1.18 -27.76
C GLY A 327 -11.44 2.68 -28.02
N ALA A 328 -12.58 3.23 -27.60
CA ALA A 328 -12.86 4.66 -27.70
C ALA A 328 -11.84 5.49 -26.90
N LEU A 329 -11.44 5.05 -25.70
CA LEU A 329 -10.42 5.74 -24.91
C LEU A 329 -9.07 5.80 -25.64
N ARG A 330 -8.64 4.68 -26.25
CA ARG A 330 -7.40 4.65 -27.04
C ARG A 330 -7.46 5.59 -28.25
N ASP A 331 -8.61 5.65 -28.94
CA ASP A 331 -8.81 6.58 -30.05
C ASP A 331 -8.70 8.04 -29.60
N VAL A 332 -9.28 8.38 -28.44
CA VAL A 332 -9.19 9.72 -27.84
C VAL A 332 -7.74 10.06 -27.47
N ILE A 333 -7.04 9.14 -26.80
CA ILE A 333 -5.62 9.32 -26.42
C ILE A 333 -4.72 9.42 -27.66
N SER A 334 -4.97 8.64 -28.71
CA SER A 334 -4.15 8.70 -29.94
C SER A 334 -4.25 10.07 -30.64
N LYS A 335 -5.39 10.76 -30.51
CA LYS A 335 -5.65 12.06 -31.11
C LYS A 335 -5.10 13.20 -30.25
N ASN A 336 -5.32 13.12 -28.94
CA ASN A 336 -5.11 14.25 -28.03
C ASN A 336 -3.86 14.10 -27.14
N GLY A 337 -3.37 12.87 -26.97
CA GLY A 337 -2.44 12.48 -25.92
C GLY A 337 -3.03 12.61 -24.52
N ILE A 338 -2.16 12.68 -23.51
CA ILE A 338 -2.53 12.88 -22.09
C ILE A 338 -1.66 13.94 -21.43
N ARG A 339 -2.19 14.59 -20.37
CA ARG A 339 -1.53 15.70 -19.66
C ARG A 339 -0.59 15.24 -18.56
N ASN A 340 -0.74 14.01 -18.06
CA ASN A 340 -0.01 13.51 -16.90
C ASN A 340 0.67 12.18 -17.28
N SER A 341 1.96 12.02 -16.98
CA SER A 341 2.69 10.79 -17.31
C SER A 341 2.25 9.57 -16.51
N LEU A 342 1.83 9.76 -15.26
CA LEU A 342 1.39 8.73 -14.33
C LEU A 342 0.19 9.25 -13.53
N LEU A 343 -0.70 8.35 -13.10
CA LEU A 343 -2.03 8.71 -12.62
C LEU A 343 -2.41 8.05 -11.28
N VAL A 344 -2.07 6.78 -11.07
CA VAL A 344 -2.64 5.96 -9.99
C VAL A 344 -1.51 5.39 -9.14
N ALA A 345 -1.53 5.70 -7.85
CA ALA A 345 -0.54 5.28 -6.88
C ALA A 345 -1.17 5.14 -5.48
N PRO A 346 -1.77 3.98 -5.15
CA PRO A 346 -2.41 3.79 -3.85
C PRO A 346 -1.41 3.84 -2.69
N MET A 347 -1.46 4.94 -1.95
CA MET A 347 -0.57 5.30 -0.84
C MET A 347 -1.12 4.85 0.52
N PRO A 348 -0.30 4.80 1.59
CA PRO A 348 -0.82 4.67 2.94
C PRO A 348 -1.67 5.90 3.27
N THR A 349 -2.83 5.68 3.85
CA THR A 349 -3.78 6.74 4.20
C THR A 349 -3.93 6.88 5.71
N ALA A 350 -2.91 6.51 6.50
CA ALA A 350 -2.93 6.47 7.96
C ALA A 350 -3.68 7.65 8.61
N SER A 351 -3.31 8.89 8.29
CA SER A 351 -3.97 10.08 8.88
C SER A 351 -5.31 10.42 8.22
N THR A 352 -5.40 10.36 6.89
CA THR A 352 -6.60 10.82 6.15
C THR A 352 -7.77 9.86 6.27
N SER A 353 -7.50 8.55 6.35
CA SER A 353 -8.51 7.52 6.61
C SER A 353 -9.09 7.65 8.02
N GLN A 354 -8.26 7.94 9.03
CA GLN A 354 -8.73 8.25 10.38
C GLN A 354 -9.64 9.48 10.42
N ILE A 355 -9.28 10.56 9.71
CA ILE A 355 -10.13 11.77 9.61
C ILE A 355 -11.51 11.45 9.01
N LEU A 356 -11.55 10.61 7.96
CA LEU A 356 -12.81 10.20 7.34
C LEU A 356 -13.49 9.03 8.07
N GLY A 357 -12.85 8.47 9.08
CA GLY A 357 -13.30 7.29 9.83
C GLY A 357 -13.36 6.02 8.99
N ASN A 358 -12.51 5.87 7.98
CA ASN A 358 -12.37 4.68 7.13
C ASN A 358 -11.17 3.84 7.56
N ASN A 359 -11.15 2.58 7.14
CA ASN A 359 -9.96 1.75 7.16
C ASN A 359 -8.92 2.23 6.12
N GLU A 360 -7.66 1.89 6.36
CA GLU A 360 -6.55 2.39 5.59
C GLU A 360 -6.52 1.79 4.17
N CYS A 361 -6.42 2.69 3.19
CA CYS A 361 -6.15 2.37 1.80
C CYS A 361 -6.95 1.18 1.23
N PHE A 362 -6.24 0.13 0.82
CA PHE A 362 -6.78 -1.12 0.30
C PHE A 362 -6.55 -2.31 1.27
N GLU A 363 -6.19 -2.04 2.52
CA GLU A 363 -5.86 -3.08 3.49
C GLU A 363 -7.13 -3.72 4.07
N PRO A 364 -7.05 -4.98 4.53
CA PRO A 364 -8.08 -5.54 5.38
C PRO A 364 -8.10 -4.88 6.77
N GLY A 365 -9.22 -4.96 7.46
CA GLY A 365 -9.38 -4.37 8.79
C GLY A 365 -8.36 -4.89 9.82
N GLU A 366 -7.71 -3.96 10.53
CA GLU A 366 -6.90 -4.22 11.73
C GLU A 366 -7.72 -3.93 13.00
N SER A 367 -7.61 -4.79 14.01
CA SER A 367 -8.64 -4.93 15.07
C SER A 367 -8.33 -4.28 16.42
N VAL A 368 -7.56 -3.19 16.44
CA VAL A 368 -7.22 -2.51 17.71
C VAL A 368 -8.37 -1.64 18.23
N VAL A 369 -9.29 -1.21 17.36
CA VAL A 369 -10.49 -0.42 17.71
C VAL A 369 -11.74 -1.20 17.30
N VAL A 370 -12.78 -1.19 18.14
CA VAL A 370 -14.06 -1.84 17.83
C VAL A 370 -14.60 -1.31 16.50
N ASN A 371 -14.69 -2.19 15.51
CA ASN A 371 -15.14 -1.84 14.17
C ASN A 371 -16.57 -1.31 14.22
N LYS A 372 -16.77 -0.06 13.77
CA LYS A 372 -18.07 0.64 13.77
C LYS A 372 -19.18 -0.13 13.06
N HIS A 373 -18.84 -0.87 12.00
CA HIS A 373 -19.81 -1.66 11.22
C HIS A 373 -20.20 -2.93 11.98
N LEU A 374 -19.23 -3.63 12.57
CA LEU A 374 -19.48 -4.81 13.39
C LEU A 374 -20.34 -4.45 14.61
N LEU A 375 -20.01 -3.35 15.30
CA LEU A 375 -20.78 -2.86 16.44
C LEU A 375 -22.25 -2.62 16.06
N HIS A 376 -22.48 -1.98 14.91
CA HIS A 376 -23.82 -1.73 14.40
C HIS A 376 -24.57 -3.04 14.13
N ASP A 377 -23.99 -3.97 13.38
CA ASP A 377 -24.62 -5.26 13.07
C ASP A 377 -24.95 -6.05 14.34
N LEU A 378 -24.01 -6.15 15.29
CA LEU A 378 -24.24 -6.85 16.55
C LEU A 378 -25.32 -6.19 17.41
N THR A 379 -25.45 -4.85 17.34
CA THR A 379 -26.49 -4.11 18.07
C THR A 379 -27.85 -4.35 17.45
N ASP A 380 -27.97 -4.24 16.12
CA ASP A 380 -29.22 -4.50 15.39
C ASP A 380 -29.71 -5.94 15.55
N MET A 381 -28.79 -6.88 15.68
CA MET A 381 -29.09 -8.29 15.94
C MET A 381 -29.44 -8.57 17.42
N GLY A 382 -29.34 -7.58 18.32
CA GLY A 382 -29.55 -7.76 19.75
C GLY A 382 -28.48 -8.61 20.45
N LEU A 383 -27.32 -8.81 19.81
CA LEU A 383 -26.21 -9.61 20.34
C LEU A 383 -25.21 -8.79 21.16
N TRP A 384 -25.16 -7.48 20.94
CA TRP A 384 -24.19 -6.60 21.59
C TRP A 384 -24.40 -6.55 23.12
N SER A 385 -23.36 -6.90 23.87
CA SER A 385 -23.34 -6.84 25.33
C SER A 385 -21.93 -6.51 25.86
N PRO A 386 -21.79 -6.01 27.10
CA PRO A 386 -20.48 -5.83 27.73
C PRO A 386 -19.64 -7.12 27.74
N THR A 387 -20.28 -8.27 27.96
CA THR A 387 -19.62 -9.59 27.92
C THR A 387 -19.08 -9.91 26.54
N LEU A 388 -19.87 -9.69 25.47
CA LEU A 388 -19.44 -9.92 24.10
C LEU A 388 -18.28 -8.98 23.71
N LYS A 389 -18.36 -7.71 24.10
CA LYS A 389 -17.26 -6.74 23.91
C LYS A 389 -15.96 -7.24 24.55
N ASN A 390 -16.01 -7.72 25.79
CA ASN A 390 -14.84 -8.24 26.48
C ASN A 390 -14.28 -9.51 25.82
N LYS A 391 -15.14 -10.39 25.29
CA LYS A 391 -14.72 -11.56 24.48
C LYS A 391 -13.97 -11.13 23.22
N ILE A 392 -14.49 -10.17 22.47
CA ILE A 392 -13.84 -9.67 21.25
C ILE A 392 -12.47 -9.05 21.58
N ILE A 393 -12.36 -8.24 22.65
CA ILE A 393 -11.08 -7.69 23.10
C ILE A 393 -10.12 -8.82 23.53
N TYR A 394 -10.63 -9.83 24.24
CA TYR A 394 -9.86 -11.01 24.63
C TYR A 394 -9.34 -11.81 23.43
N GLU A 395 -10.07 -11.84 22.32
CA GLU A 395 -9.66 -12.47 21.05
C GLU A 395 -8.84 -11.54 20.14
N ASN A 396 -8.26 -10.45 20.68
CA ASN A 396 -7.49 -9.45 19.90
C ASN A 396 -8.31 -8.84 18.76
N GLY A 397 -9.60 -8.65 19.00
CA GLY A 397 -10.56 -8.09 18.06
C GLY A 397 -11.02 -9.08 16.97
N SER A 398 -10.64 -10.35 17.05
CA SER A 398 -11.24 -11.40 16.22
C SER A 398 -12.68 -11.71 16.67
N VAL A 399 -13.53 -12.01 15.70
CA VAL A 399 -14.89 -12.54 15.93
C VAL A 399 -15.01 -14.03 15.59
N VAL A 400 -13.98 -14.63 14.99
CA VAL A 400 -14.05 -15.99 14.43
C VAL A 400 -14.30 -17.04 15.52
N ASN A 401 -13.68 -16.86 16.69
CA ASN A 401 -13.80 -17.80 17.81
C ASN A 401 -14.98 -17.50 18.76
N VAL A 402 -15.83 -16.54 18.42
CA VAL A 402 -16.93 -16.08 19.28
C VAL A 402 -18.22 -16.81 18.92
N PRO A 403 -18.71 -17.78 19.73
CA PRO A 403 -19.82 -18.65 19.34
C PRO A 403 -21.15 -17.93 19.12
N GLU A 404 -21.37 -16.81 19.81
CA GLU A 404 -22.60 -16.01 19.70
C GLU A 404 -22.76 -15.31 18.35
N ILE A 405 -21.67 -15.15 17.60
CA ILE A 405 -21.66 -14.44 16.33
C ILE A 405 -21.93 -15.43 15.18
N PRO A 406 -22.90 -15.16 14.27
CA PRO A 406 -23.15 -16.02 13.11
C PRO A 406 -21.97 -16.12 12.14
N ASP A 407 -21.85 -17.27 11.46
CA ASP A 407 -20.69 -17.58 10.61
C ASP A 407 -20.58 -16.71 9.36
N ASP A 408 -21.70 -16.24 8.82
CA ASP A 408 -21.74 -15.26 7.73
C ASP A 408 -21.15 -13.91 8.18
N LEU A 409 -21.50 -13.45 9.38
CA LEU A 409 -20.93 -12.24 9.97
C LEU A 409 -19.43 -12.43 10.26
N LYS A 410 -19.03 -13.58 10.82
CA LYS A 410 -17.61 -13.91 11.02
C LYS A 410 -16.82 -13.85 9.72
N ALA A 411 -17.39 -14.35 8.62
CA ALA A 411 -16.71 -14.35 7.33
C ALA A 411 -16.42 -12.92 6.82
N ILE A 412 -17.37 -11.99 7.01
CA ILE A 412 -17.26 -10.58 6.61
C ILE A 412 -16.22 -9.83 7.46
N TYR A 413 -16.22 -10.06 8.77
CA TYR A 413 -15.40 -9.31 9.73
C TYR A 413 -14.09 -9.99 10.11
N ARG A 414 -13.59 -10.89 9.27
CA ARG A 414 -12.23 -11.43 9.43
C ARG A 414 -11.20 -10.31 9.43
N THR A 415 -10.30 -10.40 10.39
CA THR A 415 -9.16 -9.49 10.52
C THR A 415 -8.10 -9.82 9.49
N VAL A 416 -7.17 -8.87 9.26
CA VAL A 416 -6.01 -9.09 8.38
C VAL A 416 -5.16 -10.32 8.74
N TRP A 417 -5.14 -10.72 10.02
CA TRP A 417 -4.40 -11.87 10.53
C TRP A 417 -5.05 -13.22 10.18
N GLU A 418 -6.33 -13.20 9.82
CA GLU A 418 -7.13 -14.39 9.48
C GLU A 418 -7.33 -14.55 7.97
N ILE A 419 -6.97 -13.51 7.21
CA ILE A 419 -7.00 -13.52 5.76
C ILE A 419 -5.67 -14.08 5.24
N LYS A 420 -5.77 -15.01 4.28
CA LYS A 420 -4.60 -15.57 3.61
C LYS A 420 -3.88 -14.47 2.84
N GLN A 421 -2.63 -14.19 3.20
CA GLN A 421 -1.82 -13.15 2.53
C GLN A 421 -1.65 -13.39 1.03
N ARG A 422 -1.69 -14.66 0.58
CA ARG A 422 -1.71 -14.98 -0.85
C ARG A 422 -2.90 -14.34 -1.58
N THR A 423 -4.09 -14.34 -0.97
CA THR A 423 -5.26 -13.68 -1.54
C THR A 423 -5.09 -12.17 -1.60
N VAL A 424 -4.49 -11.56 -0.56
CA VAL A 424 -4.17 -10.12 -0.56
C VAL A 424 -3.20 -9.78 -1.70
N VAL A 425 -2.18 -10.63 -1.93
CA VAL A 425 -1.26 -10.50 -3.06
C VAL A 425 -1.97 -10.68 -4.40
N ASP A 426 -2.83 -11.69 -4.54
CA ASP A 426 -3.57 -11.92 -5.79
C ASP A 426 -4.48 -10.72 -6.11
N MET A 427 -5.16 -10.14 -5.11
CA MET A 427 -5.91 -8.88 -5.28
C MET A 427 -5.01 -7.69 -5.63
N ALA A 428 -3.80 -7.62 -5.07
CA ALA A 428 -2.82 -6.59 -5.41
C ALA A 428 -2.35 -6.71 -6.87
N VAL A 429 -2.17 -7.92 -7.37
CA VAL A 429 -1.83 -8.20 -8.77
C VAL A 429 -2.97 -7.78 -9.70
N ASP A 430 -4.19 -8.17 -9.34
CA ASP A 430 -5.41 -7.85 -10.07
C ASP A 430 -5.58 -6.34 -10.29
N ARG A 431 -5.46 -5.54 -9.21
CA ARG A 431 -5.50 -4.08 -9.34
C ARG A 431 -4.24 -3.47 -9.93
N GLY A 432 -3.09 -4.13 -9.76
CA GLY A 432 -1.79 -3.69 -10.28
C GLY A 432 -1.78 -3.50 -11.81
N CYS A 433 -2.64 -4.23 -12.51
CA CYS A 433 -2.87 -4.11 -13.95
C CYS A 433 -3.45 -2.74 -14.36
N PHE A 434 -4.04 -2.01 -13.42
CA PHE A 434 -4.63 -0.68 -13.61
C PHE A 434 -3.92 0.39 -12.75
N ILE A 435 -2.72 0.10 -12.25
CA ILE A 435 -1.90 1.02 -11.45
C ILE A 435 -0.60 1.27 -12.21
N ASP A 436 -0.43 2.46 -12.77
CA ASP A 436 0.74 2.85 -13.58
C ASP A 436 1.97 3.18 -12.74
N GLN A 437 1.80 3.50 -11.45
CA GLN A 437 2.87 3.55 -10.45
C GLN A 437 3.00 2.23 -9.70
N SER A 438 2.87 2.19 -8.37
CA SER A 438 2.83 0.97 -7.54
C SER A 438 1.81 1.16 -6.41
N GLN A 439 1.84 0.28 -5.41
CA GLN A 439 0.95 0.30 -4.24
C GLN A 439 1.72 -0.09 -2.97
N SER A 440 1.42 0.57 -1.85
CA SER A 440 2.07 0.35 -0.55
C SER A 440 1.59 -0.92 0.15
N LEU A 441 2.02 -2.08 -0.34
CA LEU A 441 1.50 -3.37 0.09
C LEU A 441 2.13 -3.86 1.40
N ASN A 442 1.48 -3.67 2.54
CA ASN A 442 1.90 -4.34 3.78
C ASN A 442 1.54 -5.83 3.76
N ILE A 443 2.42 -6.64 4.36
CA ILE A 443 2.22 -8.07 4.54
C ILE A 443 2.05 -8.36 6.03
N HIS A 444 1.00 -9.09 6.38
CA HIS A 444 0.69 -9.43 7.77
C HIS A 444 0.91 -10.92 8.00
N MET A 445 1.89 -11.27 8.83
CA MET A 445 2.20 -12.66 9.15
C MET A 445 2.35 -12.82 10.65
N ASP A 446 1.40 -13.52 11.26
CA ASP A 446 1.33 -13.74 12.70
C ASP A 446 2.65 -14.29 13.28
N LYS A 447 3.10 -15.43 12.76
CA LYS A 447 4.37 -16.07 13.11
C LYS A 447 5.22 -16.21 11.84
N PRO A 448 6.02 -15.20 11.50
CA PRO A 448 6.84 -15.25 10.30
C PRO A 448 7.92 -16.31 10.42
N ASN A 449 8.16 -17.02 9.32
CA ASN A 449 9.31 -17.92 9.19
C ASN A 449 9.86 -17.82 7.77
N PHE A 450 11.11 -18.25 7.59
CA PHE A 450 11.82 -18.07 6.33
C PHE A 450 11.14 -18.77 5.16
N ALA A 451 10.54 -19.95 5.37
CA ALA A 451 9.86 -20.67 4.31
C ALA A 451 8.60 -19.93 3.82
N LYS A 452 7.77 -19.42 4.74
CA LYS A 452 6.56 -18.65 4.41
C LYS A 452 6.91 -17.32 3.74
N LEU A 453 7.88 -16.57 4.26
CA LEU A 453 8.33 -15.32 3.67
C LEU A 453 8.96 -15.54 2.29
N THR A 454 9.78 -16.58 2.14
CA THR A 454 10.35 -16.98 0.85
C THR A 454 9.23 -17.27 -0.15
N SER A 455 8.29 -18.14 0.21
CA SER A 455 7.16 -18.48 -0.66
C SER A 455 6.35 -17.25 -1.07
N LEU A 456 6.14 -16.30 -0.17
CA LEU A 456 5.38 -15.09 -0.44
C LEU A 456 6.14 -14.14 -1.38
N HIS A 457 7.42 -13.84 -1.10
CA HIS A 457 8.22 -12.96 -1.95
C HIS A 457 8.43 -13.52 -3.36
N PHE A 458 8.61 -14.84 -3.48
CA PHE A 458 8.64 -15.48 -4.80
C PHE A 458 7.29 -15.43 -5.51
N HIS A 459 6.17 -15.48 -4.77
CA HIS A 459 4.84 -15.33 -5.35
C HIS A 459 4.61 -13.90 -5.85
N THR A 460 4.96 -12.88 -5.06
CA THR A 460 4.82 -11.47 -5.46
C THR A 460 5.70 -11.15 -6.68
N TRP A 461 6.95 -11.62 -6.69
CA TRP A 461 7.87 -11.49 -7.82
C TRP A 461 7.35 -12.17 -9.08
N LYS A 462 6.98 -13.46 -9.02
CA LYS A 462 6.51 -14.24 -10.18
C LYS A 462 5.21 -13.72 -10.75
N LYS A 463 4.37 -13.11 -9.92
CA LYS A 463 3.14 -12.44 -10.36
C LYS A 463 3.40 -11.04 -10.93
N GLY A 464 4.66 -10.58 -10.92
CA GLY A 464 5.07 -9.33 -11.53
C GLY A 464 4.73 -8.10 -10.70
N LEU A 465 4.50 -8.20 -9.39
CA LEU A 465 4.31 -6.97 -8.61
C LEU A 465 5.52 -6.02 -8.75
N LYS A 466 5.26 -4.72 -8.62
CA LYS A 466 6.31 -3.69 -8.56
C LYS A 466 6.83 -3.57 -7.14
N THR A 467 5.93 -3.36 -6.20
CA THR A 467 6.18 -3.49 -4.75
C THR A 467 5.72 -4.85 -4.27
N GLY A 468 6.68 -5.71 -3.89
CA GLY A 468 6.39 -7.01 -3.30
C GLY A 468 6.03 -6.92 -1.82
N MET A 469 6.61 -5.96 -1.10
CA MET A 469 6.33 -5.72 0.31
C MET A 469 6.75 -4.30 0.71
N TYR A 470 5.84 -3.57 1.35
CA TYR A 470 6.13 -2.36 2.12
C TYR A 470 6.67 -2.76 3.49
N TYR A 471 5.83 -2.90 4.52
CA TYR A 471 6.25 -3.52 5.79
C TYR A 471 5.82 -4.97 5.94
N LEU A 472 6.64 -5.74 6.65
CA LEU A 472 6.20 -6.98 7.30
C LEU A 472 5.64 -6.66 8.68
N ARG A 473 4.35 -6.88 8.90
CA ARG A 473 3.71 -6.80 10.22
C ARG A 473 3.62 -8.18 10.83
N SER A 474 4.07 -8.32 12.08
CA SER A 474 3.99 -9.57 12.85
C SER A 474 3.46 -9.33 14.26
N ARG A 475 2.87 -10.34 14.89
CA ARG A 475 2.46 -10.28 16.30
C ARG A 475 3.47 -10.99 17.18
N ALA A 476 3.56 -10.57 18.44
CA ALA A 476 4.42 -11.21 19.42
C ALA A 476 3.98 -12.66 19.65
N ALA A 477 4.94 -13.55 19.95
CA ALA A 477 4.65 -14.98 20.17
C ALA A 477 3.81 -15.25 21.42
N ALA A 478 3.78 -14.31 22.38
CA ALA A 478 2.94 -14.34 23.56
C ALA A 478 2.07 -13.08 23.60
N ASP A 479 0.78 -13.25 23.89
CA ASP A 479 -0.11 -12.12 24.14
C ASP A 479 0.32 -11.41 25.43
N ALA A 480 0.36 -10.07 25.40
CA ALA A 480 0.49 -9.30 26.61
C ALA A 480 -0.71 -9.56 27.53
N ILE A 481 -0.50 -9.57 28.85
CA ILE A 481 -1.57 -9.67 29.83
C ILE A 481 -2.55 -8.51 29.59
N LYS A 482 -3.81 -8.83 29.29
CA LYS A 482 -4.85 -7.85 28.99
C LYS A 482 -5.47 -7.31 30.27
N PHE A 483 -4.85 -6.29 30.85
CA PHE A 483 -5.30 -5.68 32.12
C PHE A 483 -6.70 -5.06 32.06
N THR A 484 -7.24 -4.79 30.87
CA THR A 484 -8.55 -4.18 30.65
C THR A 484 -9.70 -5.19 30.54
N VAL A 485 -9.40 -6.50 30.54
CA VAL A 485 -10.42 -7.54 30.42
C VAL A 485 -10.66 -8.18 31.78
N ASP A 486 -11.87 -8.01 32.32
CA ASP A 486 -12.29 -8.76 33.50
C ASP A 486 -12.50 -10.23 33.14
N THR A 487 -11.51 -11.06 33.47
CA THR A 487 -11.53 -12.50 33.21
C THR A 487 -12.58 -13.27 34.03
N ALA A 488 -13.14 -12.67 35.08
CA ALA A 488 -14.24 -13.27 35.84
C ALA A 488 -15.54 -13.28 35.02
N MET A 489 -15.81 -12.21 34.27
CA MET A 489 -16.99 -12.10 33.38
C MET A 489 -16.97 -13.06 32.19
N LEU A 490 -15.81 -13.64 31.85
CA LEU A 490 -15.67 -14.64 30.77
C LEU A 490 -16.10 -16.06 31.21
N LYS A 491 -16.31 -16.29 32.51
CA LYS A 491 -16.59 -17.62 33.08
C LYS A 491 -18.06 -17.90 33.37
N GLU A 492 -18.96 -16.94 33.20
CA GLU A 492 -20.39 -17.15 33.50
C GLU A 492 -21.12 -17.82 32.33
N LYS A 493 -21.79 -18.95 32.63
CA LYS A 493 -22.82 -19.56 31.76
C LYS A 493 -24.15 -18.81 31.99
N PRO A 494 -25.03 -18.67 30.98
CA PRO A 494 -26.30 -18.03 31.18
C PRO A 494 -27.21 -18.98 31.97
N ASP A 495 -27.55 -18.61 33.20
CA ASP A 495 -28.70 -19.18 33.89
C ASP A 495 -29.83 -18.15 33.84
N VAL A 496 -30.99 -18.58 33.37
CA VAL A 496 -32.17 -17.74 33.17
C VAL A 496 -32.91 -17.69 34.50
N THR A 497 -32.88 -16.55 35.21
CA THR A 497 -33.93 -16.19 36.17
C THR A 497 -34.09 -14.68 36.27
N GLU A 498 -35.35 -14.25 36.22
CA GLU A 498 -35.82 -12.87 36.30
C GLU A 498 -35.50 -12.17 37.63
N GLY A 499 -35.25 -10.86 37.54
CA GLY A 499 -35.84 -9.88 38.47
C GLY A 499 -34.90 -9.15 39.42
N SER A 500 -34.41 -7.97 38.99
CA SER A 500 -34.48 -6.74 39.81
C SER A 500 -34.17 -5.52 38.95
N LYS A 501 -35.10 -4.56 38.91
CA LYS A 501 -34.95 -3.21 38.36
C LYS A 501 -34.30 -2.27 39.38
N GLU A 502 -33.84 -1.15 38.83
CA GLU A 502 -33.31 0.09 39.45
C GLU A 502 -31.77 0.07 39.66
N GLU A 503 -30.99 1.05 39.20
CA GLU A 503 -31.29 2.43 38.80
C GLU A 503 -30.23 2.95 37.81
N ASP A 504 -30.70 3.83 36.94
CA ASP A 504 -29.98 4.54 35.88
C ASP A 504 -29.55 5.89 36.45
N ASP A 505 -28.25 6.09 36.66
CA ASP A 505 -27.61 7.41 36.62
C ASP A 505 -26.08 7.26 36.80
N GLU A 506 -25.36 7.22 35.68
CA GLU A 506 -24.37 8.27 35.37
C GLU A 506 -23.88 8.12 33.93
N THR A 507 -24.83 8.43 33.05
CA THR A 507 -24.70 9.11 31.77
C THR A 507 -23.67 10.26 31.81
N LYS A 508 -22.37 9.95 31.89
CA LYS A 508 -21.23 10.88 31.67
C LYS A 508 -19.96 10.23 31.07
N MET A 509 -20.10 9.18 30.27
CA MET A 509 -19.03 8.73 29.35
C MET A 509 -19.36 8.98 27.88
N ALA A 510 -20.32 9.87 27.61
CA ALA A 510 -20.44 10.57 26.34
C ALA A 510 -19.46 11.75 26.32
N GLN A 511 -18.18 11.45 26.02
CA GLN A 511 -17.13 12.32 25.47
C GLN A 511 -15.76 11.77 25.87
N MET A 512 -15.36 10.61 25.32
CA MET A 512 -13.94 10.36 25.16
C MET A 512 -13.50 11.03 23.86
N VAL A 513 -13.43 12.37 23.92
CA VAL A 513 -12.62 13.17 23.02
C VAL A 513 -11.20 12.64 23.19
N CYS A 514 -10.64 12.08 22.13
CA CYS A 514 -9.21 11.81 22.04
C CYS A 514 -8.50 13.13 22.38
N SER A 515 -7.92 13.21 23.58
CA SER A 515 -7.28 14.44 24.02
C SER A 515 -6.13 14.74 23.06
N LEU A 516 -6.19 15.95 22.49
CA LEU A 516 -5.17 16.53 21.61
C LEU A 516 -3.82 16.76 22.34
N THR A 517 -3.64 16.22 23.54
CA THR A 517 -2.49 16.44 24.41
C THR A 517 -1.54 15.24 24.55
N ASN A 518 -1.90 14.03 24.12
CA ASN A 518 -1.00 12.85 24.14
C ASN A 518 -0.70 12.32 22.74
N ARG A 519 -0.09 13.17 21.91
CA ARG A 519 0.28 12.82 20.53
C ARG A 519 1.56 11.98 20.43
N GLU A 520 2.31 11.82 21.52
CA GLU A 520 3.67 11.27 21.50
C GLU A 520 3.77 9.77 21.84
N ASP A 521 2.72 9.13 22.39
CA ASP A 521 2.79 7.71 22.83
C ASP A 521 2.10 6.70 21.90
N CYS A 522 1.52 7.14 20.77
CA CYS A 522 0.94 6.22 19.79
C CYS A 522 1.97 5.86 18.70
N LEU A 523 2.73 4.80 18.94
CA LEU A 523 3.69 4.19 18.00
C LEU A 523 3.05 3.69 16.69
N SER A 524 1.71 3.66 16.57
CA SER A 524 1.01 3.36 15.31
C SER A 524 0.96 4.54 14.34
N CYS A 525 1.33 5.76 14.76
CA CYS A 525 1.31 6.96 13.90
C CYS A 525 2.71 7.40 13.43
N GLY A 526 3.72 6.53 13.57
CA GLY A 526 5.10 6.78 13.15
C GLY A 526 5.59 5.73 12.16
N SER A 527 5.19 5.86 10.90
CA SER A 527 5.89 5.30 9.73
C SER A 527 5.70 6.26 8.56
#